data_AF-A0A1Z7YX36-F1
#
_entry.id   AF-A0A1Z7YX36-F1
#
_cell.length_a   1.000
_cell.length_b   1.000
_cell.length_c   1.000
_cell.angle_alpha   90.00
_cell.angle_beta   90.00
_cell.angle_gamma   90.00
#
_symmetry.space_group_name_H-M   'P 1'
#
loop_
_entity.id
_entity.type
_entity.pdbx_description
1 polymer ?
#
loop_
_entity_poly.entity_id
_entity_poly.type
_entity_poly.pdbx_seq_one_letter_code
_entity_poly.pdbx_strand_id
1 'polypeptide(L)'
;MGSVVTSEVKSSHRRLMIRVAYGSLLTLWLIITNIQGAFANITCAEAEKRGVPRYLSETCLYSAISSYTVAKELHYFTPNYPLWSDGADKSRWIYLPPNTQINTTDADRWVFPVGTQFFKEFRKEIKNADGTLSEIKVETRHLMKIRTGKGIESWSIASYAWQQSQQDAALSEV
;
A
#
# COMPACT_ATOMS: atom_id res chain seq x y z
N MET A 1 -49.83 80.45 34.81
CA MET A 1 -49.03 79.22 34.62
C MET A 1 -49.32 78.74 33.20
N GLY A 2 -48.49 78.99 32.18
CA GLY A 2 -47.06 78.67 32.08
C GLY A 2 -46.92 77.38 31.25
N SER A 3 -46.82 77.55 29.93
CA SER A 3 -46.93 76.56 28.85
C SER A 3 -46.03 75.32 28.95
N VAL A 4 -46.51 74.17 28.47
CA VAL A 4 -45.73 73.21 27.68
C VAL A 4 -46.63 72.57 26.63
N VAL A 5 -46.22 72.66 25.36
CA VAL A 5 -46.84 72.04 24.17
C VAL A 5 -46.12 70.72 23.89
N THR A 6 -46.86 69.65 23.65
CA THR A 6 -46.37 68.50 22.87
C THR A 6 -47.49 67.93 22.02
N SER A 7 -47.33 68.01 20.70
CA SER A 7 -48.20 67.39 19.70
C SER A 7 -47.74 65.96 19.41
N GLU A 8 -48.73 65.08 19.30
CA GLU A 8 -48.60 63.64 19.06
C GLU A 8 -48.58 63.38 17.53
N VAL A 9 -47.56 62.66 17.04
CA VAL A 9 -47.41 62.31 15.62
C VAL A 9 -47.60 60.79 15.43
N LYS A 10 -48.55 60.46 14.54
CA LYS A 10 -49.05 59.12 14.20
C LYS A 10 -47.98 58.17 13.65
N SER A 11 -47.91 56.97 14.21
CA SER A 11 -47.14 55.80 13.76
C SER A 11 -47.69 55.22 12.44
N SER A 12 -46.82 55.06 11.44
CA SER A 12 -47.11 54.36 10.18
C SER A 12 -46.17 53.16 10.03
N HIS A 13 -46.73 51.96 10.17
CA HIS A 13 -46.02 50.70 10.03
C HIS A 13 -45.73 50.38 8.56
N ARG A 14 -44.46 50.44 8.13
CA ARG A 14 -43.99 49.75 6.92
C ARG A 14 -43.44 48.38 7.30
N ARG A 15 -44.08 47.32 6.82
CA ARG A 15 -43.59 45.94 6.93
C ARG A 15 -42.42 45.76 5.96
N LEU A 16 -41.22 45.51 6.50
CA LEU A 16 -40.05 45.11 5.73
C LEU A 16 -40.18 43.61 5.41
N MET A 17 -40.47 43.27 4.15
CA MET A 17 -40.39 41.88 3.70
C MET A 17 -38.93 41.51 3.42
N ILE A 18 -38.33 40.71 4.29
CA ILE A 18 -37.03 40.08 4.05
C ILE A 18 -37.26 38.91 3.08
N ARG A 19 -36.78 39.06 1.83
CA ARG A 19 -36.70 37.96 0.87
C ARG A 19 -35.52 37.06 1.28
N VAL A 20 -35.82 35.88 1.81
CA VAL A 20 -34.81 34.82 2.01
C VAL A 20 -34.53 34.19 0.65
N ALA A 21 -33.32 34.41 0.12
CA ALA A 21 -32.86 33.77 -1.10
C ALA A 21 -32.56 32.30 -0.81
N TYR A 22 -33.26 31.41 -1.51
CA TYR A 22 -32.98 29.96 -1.53
C TYR A 22 -31.58 29.74 -2.12
N GLY A 23 -30.62 29.36 -1.28
CA GLY A 23 -29.23 29.07 -1.68
C GLY A 23 -28.79 27.68 -1.22
N SER A 24 -28.68 26.76 -2.20
CA SER A 24 -27.68 25.68 -2.25
C SER A 24 -27.49 24.81 -1.01
N LEU A 25 -28.42 23.88 -0.75
CA LEU A 25 -28.25 22.83 0.27
C LEU A 25 -28.62 21.42 -0.23
N LEU A 26 -28.44 21.13 -1.52
CA LEU A 26 -28.79 19.81 -2.10
C LEU A 26 -27.73 19.18 -3.02
N THR A 27 -26.51 19.72 -3.08
CA THR A 27 -25.38 19.13 -3.85
C THR A 27 -24.23 18.64 -2.97
N LEU A 28 -24.40 18.59 -1.65
CA LEU A 28 -23.38 18.13 -0.70
C LEU A 28 -23.74 16.80 -0.02
N TRP A 29 -24.51 15.95 -0.72
CA TRP A 29 -24.72 14.53 -0.36
C TRP A 29 -24.31 13.58 -1.52
N LEU A 30 -23.52 14.10 -2.46
CA LEU A 30 -22.91 13.37 -3.58
C LEU A 30 -21.39 13.59 -3.63
N ILE A 31 -20.80 13.98 -2.49
CA ILE A 31 -19.35 14.03 -2.25
C ILE A 31 -19.03 13.21 -0.99
N ILE A 32 -19.74 12.12 -0.74
CA ILE A 32 -19.06 10.95 -0.20
C ILE A 32 -18.41 10.33 -1.43
N THR A 33 -17.27 10.92 -1.76
CA THR A 33 -16.29 10.41 -2.70
C THR A 33 -16.12 8.93 -2.40
N ASN A 34 -16.71 8.12 -3.27
CA ASN A 34 -16.41 6.71 -3.39
C ASN A 34 -14.98 6.63 -3.95
N ILE A 35 -13.99 7.01 -3.15
CA ILE A 35 -12.60 6.62 -3.37
C ILE A 35 -12.54 5.19 -2.87
N GLN A 36 -13.21 4.30 -3.62
CA GLN A 36 -12.66 2.98 -3.80
C GLN A 36 -11.36 3.22 -4.55
N GLY A 37 -10.29 3.41 -3.78
CA GLY A 37 -8.94 3.26 -4.30
C GLY A 37 -8.84 1.84 -4.82
N ALA A 38 -9.18 1.64 -6.09
CA ALA A 38 -8.68 0.53 -6.86
C ALA A 38 -7.18 0.76 -6.89
N PHE A 39 -6.45 0.16 -5.93
CA PHE A 39 -5.02 0.04 -6.01
C PHE A 39 -4.75 -0.56 -7.39
N ALA A 40 -4.23 0.26 -8.30
CA ALA A 40 -3.98 -0.18 -9.65
C ALA A 40 -3.00 -1.34 -9.57
N ASN A 41 -3.36 -2.50 -10.13
CA ASN A 41 -2.47 -3.65 -10.21
C ASN A 41 -1.20 -3.24 -10.96
N ILE A 42 -0.14 -2.97 -10.20
CA ILE A 42 1.16 -2.60 -10.76
C ILE A 42 1.84 -3.87 -11.28
N THR A 43 2.28 -3.84 -12.53
CA THR A 43 3.09 -4.93 -13.09
C THR A 43 4.49 -4.90 -12.49
N CYS A 44 5.20 -6.04 -12.49
CA CYS A 44 6.57 -6.04 -11.98
C CYS A 44 7.51 -5.16 -12.83
N ALA A 45 7.27 -5.03 -14.13
CA ALA A 45 8.03 -4.13 -15.01
C ALA A 45 7.80 -2.63 -14.70
N GLU A 46 6.62 -2.26 -14.20
CA GLU A 46 6.35 -0.88 -13.75
C GLU A 46 6.93 -0.63 -12.36
N ALA A 47 6.84 -1.60 -11.46
CA ALA A 47 7.40 -1.50 -10.11
C ALA A 47 8.91 -1.22 -10.15
N GLU A 48 9.63 -1.79 -11.13
CA GLU A 48 11.05 -1.52 -11.36
C GLU A 48 11.38 -0.01 -11.47
N LYS A 49 10.48 0.76 -12.05
CA LYS A 49 10.70 2.18 -12.38
C LYS A 49 10.30 3.13 -11.25
N ARG A 50 9.57 2.67 -10.23
CA ARG A 50 8.97 3.51 -9.19
C ARG A 50 9.81 3.63 -7.92
N GLY A 51 10.98 2.98 -7.85
CA GLY A 51 11.82 2.94 -6.66
C GLY A 51 11.26 1.98 -5.60
N VAL A 52 11.70 2.14 -4.35
CA VAL A 52 11.21 1.34 -3.21
C VAL A 52 9.98 2.02 -2.60
N PRO A 53 8.77 1.43 -2.72
CA PRO A 53 7.57 2.03 -2.16
C PRO A 53 7.51 1.96 -0.63
N ARG A 54 6.57 2.71 -0.04
CA ARG A 54 6.39 2.75 1.43
C ARG A 54 5.64 1.52 1.91
N TYR A 55 4.71 0.97 1.13
CA TYR A 55 3.91 -0.18 1.51
C TYR A 55 4.12 -1.37 0.57
N LEU A 56 3.94 -2.58 1.11
CA LEU A 56 4.09 -3.82 0.34
C LEU A 56 3.00 -3.94 -0.74
N SER A 57 1.79 -3.45 -0.46
CA SER A 57 0.68 -3.37 -1.42
C SER A 57 0.99 -2.54 -2.67
N GLU A 58 1.98 -1.65 -2.61
CA GLU A 58 2.42 -0.80 -3.73
C GLU A 58 3.52 -1.47 -4.57
N THR A 59 4.01 -2.64 -4.15
CA THR A 59 4.90 -3.50 -4.94
C THR A 59 4.11 -4.37 -5.91
N CYS A 60 4.79 -5.11 -6.78
CA CYS A 60 4.13 -6.08 -7.66
C CYS A 60 3.86 -7.46 -7.02
N LEU A 61 4.12 -7.66 -5.71
CA LEU A 61 3.96 -8.98 -5.08
C LEU A 61 2.52 -9.49 -5.16
N TYR A 62 1.57 -8.65 -4.73
CA TYR A 62 0.17 -9.00 -4.67
C TYR A 62 -0.60 -8.23 -5.74
N SER A 63 -1.32 -8.93 -6.60
CA SER A 63 -2.35 -8.31 -7.45
C SER A 63 -3.63 -7.99 -6.68
N ALA A 64 -3.79 -8.52 -5.46
CA ALA A 64 -4.80 -8.09 -4.51
C ALA A 64 -4.34 -8.44 -3.09
N ILE A 65 -3.78 -7.47 -2.35
CA ILE A 65 -3.24 -7.73 -1.02
C ILE A 65 -4.31 -8.10 0.00
N SER A 66 -5.54 -7.59 -0.15
CA SER A 66 -6.67 -7.87 0.76
C SER A 66 -7.07 -9.35 0.82
N SER A 67 -6.76 -10.11 -0.24
CA SER A 67 -6.94 -11.56 -0.30
C SER A 67 -5.63 -12.33 -0.43
N TYR A 68 -4.50 -11.63 -0.27
CA TYR A 68 -3.14 -12.14 -0.50
C TYR A 68 -2.97 -12.85 -1.86
N THR A 69 -3.67 -12.40 -2.90
CA THR A 69 -3.55 -12.96 -4.24
C THR A 69 -2.24 -12.50 -4.87
N VAL A 70 -1.29 -13.42 -5.02
CA VAL A 70 0.01 -13.16 -5.65
C VAL A 70 -0.16 -12.84 -7.13
N ALA A 71 0.60 -11.87 -7.63
CA ALA A 71 0.55 -11.49 -9.05
C ALA A 71 0.96 -12.66 -9.96
N LYS A 72 0.26 -12.81 -11.09
CA LYS A 72 0.46 -13.94 -12.03
C LYS A 72 1.84 -14.00 -12.67
N GLU A 73 2.56 -12.88 -12.70
CA GLU A 73 3.92 -12.77 -13.24
C GLU A 73 4.98 -13.40 -12.31
N LEU A 74 4.62 -13.68 -11.06
CA LEU A 74 5.53 -14.19 -10.05
C LEU A 74 5.45 -15.72 -9.96
N HIS A 75 6.61 -16.36 -10.00
CA HIS A 75 6.75 -17.79 -9.85
C HIS A 75 7.12 -18.15 -8.41
N TYR A 76 6.32 -19.01 -7.78
CA TYR A 76 6.69 -19.60 -6.49
C TYR A 76 7.86 -20.55 -6.64
N PHE A 77 8.80 -20.54 -5.69
CA PHE A 77 9.90 -21.50 -5.67
C PHE A 77 10.38 -21.80 -4.24
N THR A 78 11.03 -22.95 -4.09
CA THR A 78 11.72 -23.34 -2.85
C THR A 78 13.15 -23.77 -3.17
N PRO A 79 14.17 -23.23 -2.49
CA PRO A 79 15.54 -23.71 -2.63
C PRO A 79 15.69 -25.16 -2.16
N ASN A 80 16.59 -25.94 -2.79
CA ASN A 80 16.89 -27.31 -2.34
C ASN A 80 17.40 -27.37 -0.90
N TYR A 81 18.14 -26.35 -0.46
CA TYR A 81 18.69 -26.26 0.89
C TYR A 81 18.11 -25.02 1.60
N PRO A 82 16.93 -25.14 2.24
CA PRO A 82 16.29 -24.02 2.91
C PRO A 82 17.04 -23.65 4.19
N LEU A 83 17.40 -22.37 4.33
CA LEU A 83 18.01 -21.85 5.57
C LEU A 83 16.98 -21.80 6.71
N TRP A 84 17.43 -22.18 7.92
CA TRP A 84 16.67 -22.03 9.16
C TRP A 84 16.52 -20.55 9.55
N SER A 85 15.39 -20.19 10.17
CA SER A 85 15.13 -18.82 10.64
C SER A 85 14.18 -18.85 11.82
N ASP A 86 14.61 -19.42 12.94
CA ASP A 86 13.87 -19.39 14.20
C ASP A 86 12.42 -19.88 14.09
N GLY A 87 12.26 -21.07 13.50
CA GLY A 87 10.96 -21.70 13.30
C GLY A 87 10.04 -21.03 12.28
N ALA A 88 10.48 -19.96 11.59
CA ALA A 88 9.64 -19.28 10.61
C ALA A 88 9.50 -20.05 9.29
N ASP A 89 8.26 -20.17 8.83
CA ASP A 89 7.93 -20.60 7.47
C ASP A 89 8.22 -19.51 6.46
N LYS A 90 8.52 -19.92 5.22
CA LYS A 90 9.03 -19.00 4.20
C LYS A 90 8.43 -19.29 2.84
N SER A 91 7.67 -18.34 2.32
CA SER A 91 7.24 -18.34 0.92
C SER A 91 8.16 -17.46 0.09
N ARG A 92 8.49 -17.88 -1.13
CA ARG A 92 9.38 -17.14 -2.01
C ARG A 92 8.82 -17.08 -3.41
N TRP A 93 9.00 -15.93 -4.02
CA TRP A 93 8.60 -15.69 -5.39
C TRP A 93 9.71 -15.01 -6.17
N ILE A 94 9.77 -15.32 -7.46
CA ILE A 94 10.68 -14.70 -8.41
C ILE A 94 9.89 -14.17 -9.61
N TYR A 95 10.17 -12.94 -9.99
CA TYR A 95 9.83 -12.38 -11.29
C TYR A 95 11.10 -12.33 -12.12
N LEU A 96 11.07 -12.96 -13.29
CA LEU A 96 12.10 -12.84 -14.31
C LEU A 96 11.53 -12.03 -15.47
N PRO A 97 12.19 -10.93 -15.90
CA PRO A 97 11.73 -10.15 -17.04
C PRO A 97 11.52 -11.05 -18.28
N PRO A 98 10.39 -10.91 -19.00
CA PRO A 98 10.10 -11.73 -20.17
C PRO A 98 11.22 -11.66 -21.22
N ASN A 99 11.45 -12.77 -21.91
CA ASN A 99 12.47 -12.89 -22.97
C ASN A 99 13.91 -12.62 -22.50
N THR A 100 14.21 -12.80 -21.22
CA THR A 100 15.56 -12.71 -20.66
C THR A 100 16.02 -14.05 -20.10
N GLN A 101 17.33 -14.17 -19.84
CA GLN A 101 17.93 -15.40 -19.31
C GLN A 101 18.92 -15.08 -18.20
N ILE A 102 18.92 -15.90 -17.15
CA ILE A 102 19.93 -15.86 -16.09
C ILE A 102 21.24 -16.38 -16.69
N ASN A 103 22.32 -15.61 -16.58
CA ASN A 103 23.64 -16.12 -16.94
C ASN A 103 24.14 -17.04 -15.81
N THR A 104 24.20 -18.33 -16.11
CA THR A 104 24.59 -19.41 -15.18
C THR A 104 25.96 -20.02 -15.51
N THR A 105 26.77 -19.36 -16.35
CA THR A 105 28.10 -19.86 -16.78
C THR A 105 29.06 -20.06 -15.61
N ASP A 106 28.93 -19.26 -14.55
CA ASP A 106 29.65 -19.37 -13.28
C ASP A 106 28.64 -19.83 -12.22
N ALA A 107 28.68 -21.10 -11.83
CA ALA A 107 27.68 -21.72 -10.95
C ALA A 107 27.62 -21.07 -9.55
N ASP A 108 28.73 -20.48 -9.09
CA ASP A 108 28.80 -19.80 -7.80
C ASP A 108 28.32 -18.34 -7.88
N ARG A 109 28.19 -17.79 -9.10
CA ARG A 109 27.89 -16.36 -9.32
C ARG A 109 26.98 -16.12 -10.51
N TRP A 110 25.76 -16.64 -10.41
CA TRP A 110 24.70 -16.35 -11.37
C TRP A 110 24.47 -14.84 -11.51
N VAL A 111 24.30 -14.39 -12.75
CA VAL A 111 23.98 -13.00 -13.06
C VAL A 111 22.55 -12.92 -13.58
N PHE A 112 21.68 -12.34 -12.77
CA PHE A 112 20.28 -12.11 -13.11
C PHE A 112 20.13 -10.87 -14.02
N PRO A 113 19.17 -10.89 -14.97
CA PRO A 113 18.79 -9.71 -15.75
C PRO A 113 18.28 -8.56 -14.87
N VAL A 114 18.58 -7.32 -15.27
CA VAL A 114 18.00 -6.11 -14.65
C VAL A 114 16.48 -6.19 -14.70
N GLY A 115 15.81 -5.80 -13.62
CA GLY A 115 14.36 -5.94 -13.43
C GLY A 115 13.94 -7.25 -12.75
N THR A 116 14.86 -8.20 -12.55
CA THR A 116 14.58 -9.41 -11.74
C THR A 116 14.20 -9.01 -10.33
N GLN A 117 13.12 -9.59 -9.80
CA GLN A 117 12.64 -9.33 -8.44
C GLN A 117 12.46 -10.62 -7.66
N PHE A 118 12.89 -10.61 -6.41
CA PHE A 118 12.64 -11.67 -5.44
C PHE A 118 11.82 -11.13 -4.29
N PHE A 119 10.83 -11.91 -3.89
CA PHE A 119 10.08 -11.70 -2.66
C PHE A 119 10.29 -12.88 -1.73
N LYS A 120 10.50 -12.60 -0.45
CA LYS A 120 10.60 -13.60 0.62
C LYS A 120 9.74 -13.18 1.78
N GLU A 121 8.64 -13.90 2.00
CA GLU A 121 7.73 -13.67 3.12
C GLU A 121 8.03 -14.66 4.24
N PHE A 122 8.25 -14.14 5.44
CA PHE A 122 8.43 -14.90 6.67
C PHE A 122 7.11 -14.95 7.44
N ARG A 123 6.75 -16.16 7.87
CA ARG A 123 5.52 -16.44 8.61
C ARG A 123 5.84 -17.21 9.88
N LYS A 124 5.08 -16.97 10.95
CA LYS A 124 5.21 -17.67 12.22
C LYS A 124 3.85 -18.11 12.70
N GLU A 125 3.80 -19.30 13.29
CA GLU A 125 2.68 -19.71 14.11
C GLU A 125 2.76 -19.01 15.46
N ILE A 126 1.65 -18.45 15.91
CA ILE A 126 1.50 -17.84 17.24
C ILE A 126 0.34 -18.50 17.98
N LYS A 127 0.46 -18.52 19.31
CA LYS A 127 -0.64 -18.93 20.19
C LYS A 127 -1.44 -17.71 20.60
N ASN A 128 -2.73 -17.70 20.25
CA ASN A 128 -3.67 -16.66 20.65
C ASN A 128 -4.02 -16.78 22.14
N ALA A 129 -4.64 -15.73 22.68
CA ALA A 129 -5.01 -15.67 24.10
C ALA A 129 -6.00 -16.77 24.52
N ASP A 130 -6.85 -17.23 23.60
CA ASP A 130 -7.80 -18.34 23.79
C ASP A 130 -7.15 -19.73 23.67
N GLY A 131 -5.84 -19.77 23.41
CA GLY A 131 -5.05 -20.99 23.26
C GLY A 131 -5.04 -21.58 21.85
N THR A 132 -5.77 -21.01 20.89
CA THR A 132 -5.73 -21.43 19.48
C THR A 132 -4.41 -21.03 18.82
N LEU A 133 -4.05 -21.71 17.73
CA LEU A 133 -2.87 -21.38 16.92
C LEU A 133 -3.31 -20.65 15.65
N SER A 134 -2.58 -19.61 15.28
CA SER A 134 -2.77 -18.89 14.02
C SER A 134 -1.42 -18.59 13.37
N GLU A 135 -1.40 -18.61 12.03
CA GLU A 135 -0.24 -18.14 11.28
C GLU A 135 -0.33 -16.62 11.10
N ILE A 136 0.77 -15.92 11.37
CA ILE A 136 0.96 -14.51 11.04
C ILE A 136 2.12 -14.33 10.09
N LYS A 137 2.03 -13.31 9.24
CA LYS A 137 3.14 -12.78 8.46
C LYS A 137 3.91 -11.80 9.33
N VAL A 138 5.23 -11.91 9.31
CA VAL A 138 6.13 -11.12 10.15
C VAL A 138 6.86 -10.07 9.31
N GLU A 139 7.48 -10.52 8.22
CA GLU A 139 8.31 -9.67 7.37
C GLU A 139 8.24 -10.16 5.92
N THR A 140 8.25 -9.24 4.96
CA THR A 140 8.49 -9.55 3.56
C THR A 140 9.71 -8.78 3.06
N ARG A 141 10.72 -9.49 2.56
CA ARG A 141 11.87 -8.88 1.89
C ARG A 141 11.64 -8.82 0.39
N HIS A 142 12.00 -7.69 -0.21
CA HIS A 142 11.99 -7.45 -1.65
C HIS A 142 13.41 -7.13 -2.11
N LEU A 143 13.92 -7.93 -3.04
CA LEU A 143 15.21 -7.69 -3.70
C LEU A 143 14.94 -7.44 -5.17
N MET A 144 15.50 -6.36 -5.72
CA MET A 144 15.34 -6.00 -7.13
C MET A 144 16.70 -5.78 -7.79
N LYS A 145 16.93 -6.41 -8.93
CA LYS A 145 18.14 -6.21 -9.73
C LYS A 145 18.04 -4.87 -10.46
N ILE A 146 18.80 -3.86 -10.02
CA ILE A 146 18.68 -2.48 -10.54
C ILE A 146 19.74 -2.11 -11.59
N ARG A 147 20.81 -2.90 -11.72
CA ARG A 147 21.85 -2.71 -12.73
C ARG A 147 22.57 -4.01 -13.06
N THR A 148 23.26 -4.02 -14.20
CA THR A 148 24.10 -5.14 -14.63
C THR A 148 25.28 -5.31 -13.66
N GLY A 149 25.83 -6.52 -13.59
CA GLY A 149 27.00 -6.83 -12.75
C GLY A 149 26.73 -7.88 -11.68
N LYS A 150 27.70 -8.07 -10.78
CA LYS A 150 27.62 -8.97 -9.63
C LYS A 150 27.47 -8.13 -8.35
N GLY A 151 27.50 -8.75 -7.17
CA GLY A 151 27.57 -8.00 -5.90
C GLY A 151 26.27 -7.34 -5.45
N ILE A 152 26.27 -6.87 -4.20
CA ILE A 152 25.11 -6.30 -3.50
C ILE A 152 24.69 -4.95 -4.06
N GLU A 153 25.66 -4.19 -4.57
CA GLU A 153 25.46 -2.88 -5.18
C GLU A 153 24.57 -2.99 -6.43
N SER A 154 24.52 -4.14 -7.08
CA SER A 154 23.63 -4.33 -8.22
C SER A 154 22.16 -4.55 -7.84
N TRP A 155 21.85 -4.60 -6.55
CA TRP A 155 20.51 -4.87 -6.03
C TRP A 155 20.00 -3.70 -5.18
N SER A 156 18.71 -3.40 -5.33
CA SER A 156 17.94 -2.70 -4.32
C SER A 156 17.35 -3.73 -3.35
N ILE A 157 17.41 -3.46 -2.04
CA ILE A 157 16.96 -4.38 -0.99
C ILE A 157 16.08 -3.60 -0.03
N ALA A 158 14.87 -4.10 0.17
CA ALA A 158 13.89 -3.54 1.08
C ALA A 158 13.33 -4.64 1.99
N SER A 159 13.01 -4.28 3.22
CA SER A 159 12.29 -5.15 4.16
C SER A 159 11.01 -4.45 4.58
N TYR A 160 9.89 -5.16 4.55
CA TYR A 160 8.59 -4.66 4.94
C TYR A 160 8.12 -5.41 6.19
N ALA A 161 7.83 -4.69 7.27
CA ALA A 161 7.29 -5.25 8.50
C ALA A 161 5.76 -5.31 8.40
N TRP A 162 5.20 -6.50 8.58
CA TRP A 162 3.75 -6.69 8.53
C TRP A 162 3.08 -6.01 9.73
N GLN A 163 1.99 -5.30 9.46
CA GLN A 163 1.18 -4.67 10.49
C GLN A 163 0.47 -5.74 11.32
N GLN A 164 0.16 -5.42 12.58
CA GLN A 164 -0.61 -6.32 13.45
C GLN A 164 -2.00 -6.65 12.87
N SER A 165 -2.58 -5.72 12.09
CA SER A 165 -3.84 -5.93 11.37
C SER A 165 -3.75 -6.98 10.26
N GLN A 166 -2.53 -7.36 9.85
CA GLN A 166 -2.23 -8.24 8.72
C GLN A 166 -2.76 -7.74 7.37
N GLN A 167 -3.19 -6.48 7.26
CA GLN A 167 -3.76 -5.94 6.01
C GLN A 167 -2.70 -5.47 5.02
N ASP A 168 -1.52 -5.07 5.52
CA ASP A 168 -0.38 -4.63 4.71
C ASP A 168 0.93 -4.72 5.52
N ALA A 169 2.05 -4.43 4.88
CA ALA A 169 3.35 -4.28 5.50
C ALA A 169 3.98 -2.94 5.10
N ALA A 170 4.61 -2.27 6.06
CA ALA A 170 5.29 -0.99 5.83
C ALA A 170 6.79 -1.19 5.70
N LEU A 171 7.43 -0.40 4.85
CA LEU A 171 8.89 -0.36 4.71
C LEU A 171 9.52 -0.15 6.10
N SER A 172 10.35 -1.09 6.51
CA SER A 172 11.12 -1.00 7.74
C SER A 172 12.32 -0.10 7.50
N GLU A 173 12.53 0.86 8.40
CA GLU A 173 13.83 1.51 8.49
C GLU A 173 14.82 0.51 9.10
N VAL A 174 16.01 0.44 8.51
CA VAL A 174 17.11 -0.42 8.96
C VAL A 174 18.17 0.45 9.59
#